data_AF-A0A1F4QMW9-F1
#
_entry.id   AF-A0A1F4QMW9-F1
#
_cell.length_a   1.000
_cell.length_b   1.000
_cell.length_c   1.000
_cell.angle_alpha   90.00
_cell.angle_beta   90.00
_cell.angle_gamma   90.00
#
_symmetry.space_group_name_H-M   'P 1'
#
loop_
_entity.id
_entity.type
_entity.pdbx_description
1 polymer ?
#
loop_
_entity_poly.entity_id
_entity_poly.type
_entity_poly.pdbx_seq_one_letter_code
_entity_poly.pdbx_strand_id
1 'polypeptide(L)'
;MRPVVVTGVKPGMKIAQEEVFGPVLAVFRYTDLGEAVREANATSYGLAGYIWTADVRQAHRLAGALECGNVFINTYRYGSEVPFGGYKQSGMGREHGFEAIREYTQVKSVVIGLDRWHDQVNARSR
;
A
#
# COMPACT_ATOMS: atom_id res chain seq x y z
N MET A 1 29.28 6.31 7.63
CA MET A 1 28.45 7.24 6.80
C MET A 1 27.89 8.33 7.72
N ARG A 2 27.58 9.53 7.24
CA ARG A 2 27.02 10.65 8.04
C ARG A 2 25.63 11.05 7.50
N PRO A 3 24.71 11.57 8.32
CA PRO A 3 23.43 12.11 7.84
C PRO A 3 23.61 13.29 6.87
N VAL A 4 22.80 13.34 5.81
CA VAL A 4 22.83 14.40 4.79
C VAL A 4 21.42 14.91 4.52
N VAL A 5 21.27 16.23 4.44
CA VAL A 5 20.04 16.88 3.97
C VAL A 5 20.36 17.68 2.72
N VAL A 6 19.60 17.45 1.66
CA VAL A 6 19.75 18.14 0.37
C VAL A 6 18.51 18.99 0.13
N THR A 7 18.69 20.31 0.08
CA THR A 7 17.63 21.28 -0.14
C THR A 7 17.61 21.78 -1.58
N GLY A 8 16.48 22.33 -2.03
CA GLY A 8 16.36 22.85 -3.40
C GLY A 8 16.28 21.75 -4.45
N VAL A 9 15.83 20.56 -4.03
CA VAL A 9 15.62 19.41 -4.92
C VAL A 9 14.43 19.71 -5.83
N LYS A 10 14.56 19.34 -7.10
CA LYS A 10 13.50 19.45 -8.11
C LYS A 10 13.02 18.04 -8.49
N PRO A 11 11.74 17.84 -8.84
CA PRO A 11 11.17 16.51 -9.11
C PRO A 11 11.94 15.66 -10.13
N GLY A 12 12.55 16.27 -11.15
CA GLY A 12 13.31 15.54 -12.19
C GLY A 12 14.75 15.15 -11.82
N MET A 13 15.23 15.47 -10.61
CA MET A 13 16.58 15.09 -10.18
C MET A 13 16.64 13.62 -9.78
N LYS A 14 17.79 12.95 -9.99
CA LYS A 14 17.96 11.55 -9.58
C LYS A 14 17.67 11.29 -8.10
N ILE A 15 18.15 12.17 -7.22
CA ILE A 15 17.89 12.09 -5.77
C ILE A 15 16.40 12.20 -5.41
N ALA A 16 15.57 12.71 -6.31
CA ALA A 16 14.12 12.77 -6.16
C ALA A 16 13.39 11.50 -6.61
N GLN A 17 14.00 10.74 -7.52
CA GLN A 17 13.34 9.66 -8.26
C GLN A 17 13.89 8.27 -7.92
N GLU A 18 15.13 8.17 -7.44
CA GLU A 18 15.80 6.92 -7.13
C GLU A 18 15.95 6.75 -5.62
N GLU A 19 15.66 5.55 -5.14
CA GLU A 19 15.77 5.22 -3.71
C GLU A 19 17.24 5.08 -3.30
N VAL A 20 17.70 5.97 -2.41
CA VAL A 20 19.12 6.04 -2.02
C VAL A 20 19.53 4.92 -1.06
N PHE A 21 18.59 4.35 -0.29
CA PHE A 21 18.86 3.35 0.76
C PHE A 21 19.96 3.76 1.77
N GLY A 22 20.17 5.06 1.95
CA GLY A 22 21.17 5.66 2.84
C GLY A 22 20.58 6.83 3.62
N PRO A 23 21.33 7.40 4.59
CA PRO A 23 20.84 8.46 5.48
C PRO A 23 20.83 9.83 4.78
N VAL A 24 20.10 9.95 3.67
CA VAL A 24 20.01 11.15 2.83
C VAL A 24 18.55 11.57 2.69
N LEU A 25 18.24 12.80 3.09
CA LEU A 25 16.91 13.39 2.95
C LEU A 25 16.89 14.44 1.83
N ALA A 26 16.00 14.26 0.86
CA ALA A 26 15.70 15.24 -0.17
C ALA A 26 14.55 16.16 0.28
N VAL A 27 14.75 17.48 0.20
CA VAL A 27 13.74 18.47 0.62
C VAL A 27 13.22 19.25 -0.58
N PHE A 28 11.91 19.16 -0.75
CA PHE A 28 11.12 19.85 -1.76
C PHE A 28 10.32 20.97 -1.11
N ARG A 29 9.99 22.00 -1.87
CA ARG A 29 9.08 23.08 -1.45
C ARG A 29 7.90 23.09 -2.39
N TYR A 30 6.71 23.23 -1.84
CA TYR A 30 5.48 23.42 -2.56
C TYR A 30 4.79 24.69 -2.07
N THR A 31 3.88 25.22 -2.88
CA THR A 31 3.03 26.37 -2.48
C THR A 31 1.55 26.04 -2.46
N ASP A 32 1.18 24.98 -3.16
CA ASP A 32 -0.17 24.44 -3.23
C ASP A 32 -0.19 22.98 -2.78
N LEU A 33 -1.22 22.59 -2.02
CA LEU A 33 -1.37 21.20 -1.58
C LEU A 33 -1.68 20.26 -2.75
N GLY A 34 -2.38 20.74 -3.79
CA GLY A 34 -2.61 19.97 -5.00
C GLY A 34 -1.32 19.68 -5.76
N GLU A 35 -0.44 20.66 -5.86
CA GLU A 35 0.94 20.50 -6.37
C GLU A 35 1.72 19.47 -5.53
N ALA A 36 1.71 19.60 -4.21
CA ALA A 36 2.41 18.68 -3.32
C ALA A 36 1.96 17.21 -3.52
N VAL A 37 0.66 16.97 -3.66
CA VAL A 37 0.11 15.63 -3.93
C VAL A 37 0.53 15.12 -5.30
N ARG A 38 0.46 15.96 -6.35
CA ARG A 38 0.91 15.57 -7.70
C ARG A 38 2.38 15.17 -7.69
N GLU A 39 3.23 15.96 -7.04
CA GLU A 39 4.67 15.66 -6.93
C GLU A 39 4.93 14.40 -6.10
N ALA A 40 4.25 14.24 -4.97
CA ALA A 40 4.38 13.04 -4.13
C ALA A 40 3.98 11.76 -4.88
N ASN A 41 2.98 11.83 -5.77
CA ASN A 41 2.55 10.71 -6.59
C ASN A 41 3.37 10.53 -7.88
N ALA A 42 4.18 11.53 -8.28
CA ALA A 42 5.02 11.51 -9.48
C ALA A 42 6.31 10.69 -9.28
N THR A 43 6.12 9.42 -8.91
CA THR A 43 7.15 8.41 -8.73
C THR A 43 6.59 7.03 -9.12
N SER A 44 7.48 6.13 -9.52
CA SER A 44 7.15 4.72 -9.79
C SER A 44 6.88 3.91 -8.52
N TYR A 45 7.22 4.47 -7.35
CA TYR A 45 7.07 3.83 -6.04
C TYR A 45 5.77 4.26 -5.34
N GLY A 46 5.34 3.48 -4.34
CA GLY A 46 4.10 3.72 -3.62
C GLY A 46 4.04 2.95 -2.29
N LEU A 47 5.15 2.89 -1.54
CA LEU A 47 5.19 2.13 -0.29
C LEU A 47 4.49 2.85 0.86
N ALA A 48 4.97 4.05 1.20
CA ALA A 48 4.49 4.79 2.37
C ALA A 48 4.46 6.30 2.12
N GLY A 49 3.45 6.96 2.68
CA GLY A 49 3.27 8.41 2.70
C GLY A 49 3.04 8.91 4.12
N TYR A 50 3.54 10.11 4.42
CA TYR A 50 3.47 10.70 5.77
C TYR A 50 2.93 12.12 5.68
N ILE A 51 1.96 12.44 6.52
CA ILE A 51 1.29 13.73 6.57
C ILE A 51 1.47 14.29 7.98
N TRP A 52 2.02 15.49 8.08
CA TRP A 52 2.12 16.23 9.34
C TRP A 52 1.28 17.51 9.24
N THR A 53 0.16 17.56 9.96
CA THR A 53 -0.77 18.68 9.94
C THR A 53 -1.62 18.72 11.20
N ALA A 54 -2.03 19.92 11.62
CA ALA A 54 -3.03 20.12 12.68
C ALA A 54 -4.48 20.11 12.15
N ASP A 55 -4.69 20.20 10.83
CA ASP A 55 -6.02 20.20 10.22
C ASP A 55 -6.46 18.79 9.82
N VAL A 56 -7.39 18.22 10.58
CA VAL A 56 -7.92 16.87 10.34
C VAL A 56 -8.63 16.73 8.99
N ARG A 57 -9.24 17.79 8.46
CA ARG A 57 -9.88 17.75 7.13
C ARG A 57 -8.83 17.63 6.04
N GLN A 58 -7.73 18.36 6.18
CA GLN A 58 -6.59 18.22 5.26
C GLN A 58 -5.96 16.84 5.39
N ALA A 59 -5.79 16.34 6.62
CA ALA A 59 -5.22 15.02 6.86
C ALA A 59 -5.98 13.92 6.10
N HIS A 60 -7.32 13.86 6.22
CA HIS A 60 -8.12 12.88 5.50
C HIS A 60 -8.10 13.07 3.98
N ARG A 61 -8.17 14.32 3.49
CA ARG A 61 -8.13 14.61 2.05
C ARG A 61 -6.81 14.18 1.43
N LEU A 62 -5.69 14.52 2.07
CA LEU A 62 -4.36 14.14 1.61
C LEU A 62 -4.16 12.63 1.69
N ALA A 63 -4.62 11.99 2.77
CA ALA A 63 -4.50 10.54 2.93
C ALA A 63 -5.22 9.75 1.83
N GLY A 64 -6.40 10.20 1.41
CA GLY A 64 -7.12 9.58 0.29
C GLY A 64 -6.52 9.89 -1.09
N ALA A 65 -5.70 10.94 -1.21
CA ALA A 65 -5.14 11.39 -2.48
C ALA A 65 -3.72 10.85 -2.74
N LEU A 66 -2.99 10.41 -1.71
CA LEU A 66 -1.68 9.79 -1.86
C LEU A 66 -1.78 8.38 -2.43
N GLU A 67 -1.02 8.09 -3.48
CA GLU A 67 -0.98 6.80 -4.15
C GLU A 67 0.06 5.87 -3.53
N CYS A 68 -0.15 5.51 -2.27
CA CYS A 68 0.69 4.56 -1.54
C CYS A 68 -0.14 3.61 -0.69
N GLY A 69 0.42 2.44 -0.38
CA GLY A 69 -0.32 1.44 0.37
C GLY A 69 -0.38 1.69 1.88
N ASN A 70 0.48 2.57 2.41
CA ASN A 70 0.49 2.95 3.82
C ASN A 70 0.52 4.47 3.97
N VAL A 71 -0.47 5.04 4.67
CA VAL A 71 -0.48 6.48 4.99
C VAL A 71 -0.46 6.69 6.50
N PHE A 72 0.48 7.52 6.96
CA PHE A 72 0.62 7.88 8.35
C PHE A 72 0.33 9.36 8.56
N ILE A 73 -0.48 9.68 9.57
CA ILE A 73 -0.81 11.07 9.93
C ILE A 73 -0.25 11.34 11.33
N ASN A 74 0.60 12.35 11.45
CA ASN A 74 1.23 12.78 12.70
C ASN A 74 1.94 11.66 13.49
N THR A 75 2.40 10.62 12.79
CA THR A 75 3.11 9.48 13.36
C THR A 75 3.95 8.81 12.28
N TYR A 76 4.82 7.91 12.70
CA TYR A 76 5.53 6.96 11.85
C TYR A 76 5.47 5.52 12.40
N ARG A 77 4.65 5.30 13.45
CA ARG A 77 4.51 4.02 14.14
C ARG A 77 3.27 3.29 13.65
N TYR A 78 3.38 1.97 13.54
CA TYR A 78 2.28 1.04 13.32
C TYR A 78 2.51 -0.26 14.08
N GLY A 79 1.42 -0.96 14.34
CA GLY A 79 1.43 -2.30 14.95
C GLY A 79 1.15 -3.39 13.93
N SER A 80 1.35 -4.65 14.35
CA SER A 80 1.15 -5.84 13.51
C SER A 80 -0.31 -6.07 13.08
N GLU A 81 -1.25 -5.38 13.70
CA GLU A 81 -2.67 -5.42 13.41
C GLU A 81 -3.07 -4.65 12.14
N VAL A 82 -2.21 -3.74 11.65
CA VAL A 82 -2.47 -2.92 10.47
C VAL A 82 -1.82 -3.58 9.24
N PRO A 83 -2.56 -3.79 8.14
CA PRO A 83 -1.99 -4.31 6.90
C PRO A 83 -0.90 -3.38 6.36
N PHE A 84 0.18 -3.97 5.87
CA PHE A 84 1.30 -3.26 5.29
C PHE A 84 1.61 -3.78 3.90
N GLY A 85 1.79 -2.88 2.93
CA GLY A 85 2.27 -3.24 1.61
C GLY A 85 2.25 -2.06 0.66
N GLY A 86 2.92 -2.18 -0.48
CA GLY A 86 3.05 -1.09 -1.44
C GLY A 86 1.93 -1.02 -2.49
N TYR A 87 1.91 0.09 -3.21
CA TYR A 87 1.34 0.24 -4.54
C TYR A 87 2.45 0.34 -5.59
N LYS A 88 2.06 0.32 -6.87
CA LYS A 88 2.95 0.51 -8.03
C LYS A 88 4.12 -0.51 -7.98
N GLN A 89 5.35 -0.04 -8.17
CA GLN A 89 6.53 -0.91 -8.12
C GLN A 89 6.99 -1.25 -6.70
N SER A 90 6.32 -0.74 -5.65
CA SER A 90 6.68 -1.05 -4.26
C SER A 90 6.14 -2.39 -3.75
N GLY A 91 5.45 -3.16 -4.60
CA GLY A 91 5.05 -4.54 -4.30
C GLY A 91 3.60 -4.85 -4.63
N MET A 92 3.25 -6.12 -4.45
CA MET A 92 1.90 -6.67 -4.60
C MET A 92 1.54 -7.46 -3.33
N GLY A 93 0.25 -7.51 -3.00
CA GLY A 93 -0.25 -8.17 -1.80
C GLY A 93 -0.11 -7.33 -0.53
N ARG A 94 -0.38 -7.94 0.63
CA ARG A 94 -0.29 -7.30 1.96
C ARG A 94 0.31 -8.25 2.99
N GLU A 95 1.17 -7.71 3.84
CA GLU A 95 1.66 -8.33 5.06
C GLU A 95 0.93 -7.74 6.27
N HIS A 96 1.08 -8.35 7.45
CA HIS A 96 0.38 -7.93 8.68
C HIS A 96 -1.15 -7.88 8.56
N GLY A 97 -1.81 -7.51 9.67
CA GLY A 97 -3.26 -7.48 9.75
C GLY A 97 -3.92 -8.83 9.46
N PHE A 98 -5.23 -8.81 9.24
CA PHE A 98 -5.99 -10.02 8.93
C PHE A 98 -5.85 -10.38 7.44
N GLU A 99 -5.59 -9.39 6.61
CA GLU A 99 -5.46 -9.43 5.17
C GLU A 99 -4.34 -10.37 4.74
N ALA A 100 -3.20 -10.36 5.45
CA ALA A 100 -2.07 -11.22 5.15
C ALA A 100 -2.40 -12.71 5.22
N ILE A 101 -3.37 -13.14 6.05
CA ILE A 101 -3.77 -14.55 6.13
C ILE A 101 -4.20 -15.08 4.76
N ARG A 102 -4.82 -14.23 3.92
CA ARG A 102 -5.22 -14.60 2.56
C ARG A 102 -4.03 -14.87 1.64
N GLU A 103 -2.92 -14.16 1.83
CA GLU A 103 -1.68 -14.36 1.05
C GLU A 103 -1.00 -15.69 1.39
N TYR A 104 -1.23 -16.23 2.59
CA TYR A 104 -0.67 -17.50 3.06
C TYR A 104 -1.64 -18.69 3.03
N THR A 105 -2.82 -18.52 2.43
CA THR A 105 -3.84 -19.58 2.32
C THR A 105 -4.19 -19.87 0.86
N GLN A 106 -4.78 -21.05 0.61
CA GLN A 106 -5.19 -21.48 -0.73
C GLN A 106 -6.70 -21.73 -0.74
N VAL A 107 -7.42 -21.05 -1.63
CA VAL A 107 -8.87 -21.22 -1.77
C VAL A 107 -9.15 -22.50 -2.56
N LYS A 108 -9.96 -23.39 -1.98
CA LYS A 108 -10.46 -24.60 -2.65
C LYS A 108 -11.98 -24.55 -2.74
N SER A 109 -12.52 -24.60 -3.96
CA SER A 109 -13.96 -24.76 -4.19
C SER A 109 -14.31 -26.24 -4.32
N VAL A 110 -15.36 -26.67 -3.62
CA VAL A 110 -15.92 -28.02 -3.70
C VAL A 110 -17.42 -27.90 -3.92
N VAL A 111 -17.89 -28.40 -5.06
CA VAL A 111 -19.32 -28.41 -5.41
C VAL A 111 -19.79 -29.86 -5.43
N ILE A 112 -20.86 -30.14 -4.68
CA ILE A 112 -21.46 -31.48 -4.61
C ILE A 112 -22.85 -31.38 -5.25
N GLY A 113 -23.02 -32.04 -6.39
CA GLY A 113 -24.33 -32.33 -6.97
C GLY A 113 -24.86 -33.62 -6.35
N LEU A 114 -26.04 -33.59 -5.75
CA LEU A 114 -26.68 -34.76 -5.12
C LEU A 114 -27.55 -35.57 -6.10
N ASP A 115 -27.69 -35.09 -7.33
CA ASP A 115 -28.66 -35.61 -8.30
C ASP A 115 -27.93 -36.46 -9.35
N ARG A 116 -28.51 -37.62 -9.67
CA ARG A 116 -27.96 -38.83 -10.34
C ARG A 116 -27.26 -39.90 -9.48
N TRP A 117 -27.26 -39.78 -8.15
CA TRP A 117 -27.08 -40.96 -7.28
C TRP A 117 -28.41 -41.65 -6.92
N HIS A 118 -29.54 -40.94 -6.93
CA HIS A 118 -30.88 -41.50 -6.63
C HIS A 118 -31.34 -42.61 -7.62
N ASP A 119 -30.94 -42.55 -8.88
CA ASP A 119 -31.39 -43.50 -9.90
C ASP A 119 -30.48 -44.75 -10.02
N GLN A 120 -29.19 -44.64 -9.70
CA GLN A 120 -28.25 -45.75 -9.83
C GLN A 120 -28.29 -46.74 -8.64
N VAL A 121 -28.75 -46.31 -7.45
CA VAL A 121 -28.87 -47.19 -6.28
C VAL A 121 -30.18 -47.99 -6.32
N ASN A 122 -31.28 -47.41 -6.82
CA ASN A 122 -32.57 -48.10 -6.94
C ASN A 122 -32.65 -49.07 -8.13
N ALA A 123 -31.80 -48.91 -9.15
CA ALA A 123 -31.73 -49.83 -10.29
C ALA A 123 -31.04 -51.18 -9.98
N ARG A 124 -30.40 -51.34 -8.81
CA ARG A 124 -29.78 -52.60 -8.35
C ARG A 124 -30.67 -53.44 -7.43
N SER A 125 -31.91 -53.01 -7.18
CA SER A 125 -32.87 -53.65 -6.27
C SER A 125 -34.09 -54.26 -6.98
N ARG A 126 -34.02 -54.45 -8.31
CA ARG A 126 -35.00 -55.19 -9.11
C ARG A 126 -34.29 -56.26 -9.93
#